data_AF-A0A9X2M784-F1
#
_entry.id   AF-A0A9X2M784-F1
#
_cell.length_a   1.000
_cell.length_b   1.000
_cell.length_c   1.000
_cell.angle_alpha   90.00
_cell.angle_beta   90.00
_cell.angle_gamma   90.00
#
_symmetry.space_group_name_H-M   'P 1'
#
loop_
_entity.id
_entity.type
_entity.pdbx_description
1 polymer ?
#
loop_
_entity_poly.entity_id
_entity_poly.type
_entity_poly.pdbx_seq_one_letter_code
_entity_poly.pdbx_strand_id
1 'polypeptide(L)'
;MSFSEEMVTGHFTIDQMVGSMLLDQDVPQVPLGYVPYNGPAVVPDWLRGDPPRRRVLATFGVSLEQAERHQALSVEQLQGMLNSLADLDIELVVTLPERFQKELRHIPGNTRMVTFVPLHVIVPSCSAVIHHGGPGLFLDSIAHDVPQLMVSRVVPDIGERGPRTEQAGAGLWIPGDEPGELSGARIREHLVRLLDDPAFREGARRLREDLRAQPAPGQVIRELEKLTEHYRSRRTRHP
;
A
#
# COMPACT_ATOMS: atom_id res chain seq x y z
N MET A 1 -9.96 36.66 10.31
CA MET A 1 -9.07 36.22 9.21
C MET A 1 -9.97 35.73 8.09
N SER A 2 -9.84 36.28 6.89
CA SER A 2 -10.55 35.77 5.71
C SER A 2 -9.92 34.45 5.28
N PHE A 3 -10.74 33.49 4.89
CA PHE A 3 -10.28 32.26 4.26
C PHE A 3 -9.46 32.60 2.99
N SER A 4 -8.28 32.02 2.84
CA SER A 4 -7.53 31.99 1.58
C SER A 4 -7.32 30.54 1.16
N GLU A 5 -7.29 30.31 -0.14
CA GLU A 5 -7.01 28.99 -0.72
C GLU A 5 -5.66 28.42 -0.26
N GLU A 6 -4.66 29.30 -0.09
CA GLU A 6 -3.34 28.98 0.47
C GLU A 6 -3.39 28.36 1.88
N MET A 7 -4.41 28.68 2.70
CA MET A 7 -4.59 28.03 4.00
C MET A 7 -5.02 26.56 3.89
N VAL A 8 -5.58 26.16 2.75
CA VAL A 8 -6.06 24.80 2.49
C VAL A 8 -5.01 23.99 1.73
N THR A 9 -4.41 24.57 0.69
CA THR A 9 -3.47 23.87 -0.19
C THR A 9 -2.00 23.99 0.23
N GLY A 10 -1.69 24.94 1.12
CA GLY A 10 -0.32 25.24 1.51
C GLY A 10 0.47 25.94 0.40
N HIS A 11 1.78 26.05 0.59
CA HIS A 11 2.67 26.71 -0.36
C HIS A 11 3.26 25.77 -1.41
N PHE A 12 3.46 24.50 -1.03
CA PHE A 12 4.03 23.43 -1.84
C PHE A 12 3.72 22.08 -1.18
N THR A 13 3.74 21.00 -1.96
CA THR A 13 3.48 19.63 -1.49
C THR A 13 4.77 18.81 -1.58
N ILE A 14 5.09 18.07 -0.50
CA ILE A 14 6.12 17.02 -0.55
C ILE A 14 5.42 15.74 -0.96
N ASP A 15 5.85 15.14 -2.07
CA ASP A 15 5.16 13.99 -2.65
C ASP A 15 6.09 12.79 -2.84
N GLN A 16 5.62 11.61 -2.46
CA GLN A 16 6.32 10.32 -2.61
C GLN A 16 5.71 9.45 -3.72
N MET A 17 4.67 9.92 -4.39
CA MET A 17 4.05 9.24 -5.53
C MET A 17 4.94 9.33 -6.77
N VAL A 18 4.76 8.40 -7.71
CA VAL A 18 5.66 8.17 -8.85
C VAL A 18 4.92 7.95 -10.16
N GLY A 19 5.54 8.32 -11.28
CA GLY A 19 5.03 7.99 -12.61
C GLY A 19 3.56 8.39 -12.81
N SER A 20 2.74 7.43 -13.24
CA SER A 20 1.29 7.63 -13.45
C SER A 20 0.50 7.91 -12.16
N MET A 21 1.12 7.78 -10.97
CA MET A 21 0.50 8.05 -9.66
C MET A 21 0.49 9.54 -9.31
N LEU A 22 1.29 10.36 -10.00
CA LEU A 22 1.33 11.80 -9.74
C LEU A 22 0.00 12.44 -10.12
N LEU A 23 -0.51 13.29 -9.24
CA LEU A 23 -1.69 14.10 -9.49
C LEU A 23 -1.26 15.49 -9.95
N ASP A 24 -2.01 16.08 -10.88
CA ASP A 24 -1.85 17.49 -11.20
C ASP A 24 -2.21 18.33 -9.96
N GLN A 25 -1.36 19.28 -9.61
CA GLN A 25 -1.54 20.16 -8.45
C GLN A 25 -1.26 21.61 -8.85
N ASP A 26 -2.03 22.53 -8.29
CA ASP A 26 -1.86 23.98 -8.52
C ASP A 26 -0.72 24.59 -7.69
N VAL A 27 -0.07 23.79 -6.85
CA VAL A 27 1.09 24.19 -6.02
C VAL A 27 2.35 23.46 -6.46
N PRO A 28 3.54 24.07 -6.28
CA PRO A 28 4.81 23.39 -6.53
C PRO A 28 4.90 22.04 -5.81
N GLN A 29 5.35 21.02 -6.53
CA GLN A 29 5.59 19.68 -5.99
C GLN A 29 7.09 19.49 -5.74
N VAL A 30 7.42 18.99 -4.56
CA VAL A 30 8.77 18.59 -4.17
C VAL A 30 8.80 17.07 -4.09
N PRO A 31 9.33 16.38 -5.12
CA PRO A 31 9.40 14.93 -5.08
C PRO A 31 10.35 14.48 -3.96
N LEU A 32 9.99 13.38 -3.30
CA LEU A 32 10.75 12.78 -2.22
C LEU A 32 10.78 11.25 -2.37
N GLY A 33 11.96 10.71 -2.65
CA GLY A 33 12.16 9.27 -2.75
C GLY A 33 11.74 8.56 -1.46
N TYR A 34 10.86 7.56 -1.59
CA TYR A 34 10.43 6.73 -0.48
C TYR A 34 11.58 5.86 0.04
N VAL A 35 11.74 5.83 1.36
CA VAL A 35 12.65 4.92 2.06
C VAL A 35 11.80 4.04 2.99
N PRO A 36 11.75 2.71 2.77
CA PRO A 36 11.07 1.77 3.63
C PRO A 36 11.45 1.93 5.11
N TYR A 37 10.49 2.33 5.94
CA TYR A 37 10.64 2.35 7.40
C TYR A 37 9.34 1.92 8.06
N ASN A 38 9.40 0.79 8.76
CA ASN A 38 8.23 0.14 9.38
C ASN A 38 8.32 0.12 10.91
N GLY A 39 9.14 1.03 11.48
CA GLY A 39 9.49 1.02 12.90
C GLY A 39 10.54 -0.02 13.29
N PRO A 40 10.99 -0.01 14.55
CA PRO A 40 11.83 -1.07 15.10
C PRO A 40 11.12 -2.43 14.98
N ALA A 41 11.79 -3.43 14.43
CA ALA A 41 11.21 -4.75 14.25
C ALA A 41 12.20 -5.87 14.52
N VAL A 42 11.70 -6.98 15.08
CA VAL A 42 12.42 -8.24 15.19
C VAL A 42 12.01 -9.10 14.00
N VAL A 43 13.00 -9.60 13.25
CA VAL A 43 12.74 -10.51 12.11
C VAL A 43 12.41 -11.90 12.67
N PRO A 44 11.18 -12.41 12.46
CA PRO A 44 10.82 -13.77 12.85
C PRO A 44 11.65 -14.81 12.10
N ASP A 45 11.97 -15.92 12.76
CA ASP A 45 12.83 -16.96 12.17
C ASP A 45 12.25 -17.58 10.89
N TRP A 46 10.93 -17.68 10.79
CA TRP A 46 10.25 -18.21 9.60
C TRP A 46 10.32 -17.27 8.37
N LEU A 47 10.69 -16.00 8.55
CA LEU A 47 10.94 -15.06 7.46
C LEU A 47 12.40 -15.09 6.97
N ARG A 48 13.27 -15.88 7.61
CA ARG A 48 14.67 -15.99 7.19
C ARG A 48 14.78 -16.95 6.00
N GLY A 49 15.41 -16.47 4.94
CA GLY A 49 15.63 -17.23 3.71
C GLY A 49 14.43 -17.17 2.74
N ASP A 50 14.55 -17.92 1.65
CA ASP A 50 13.54 -17.95 0.61
C ASP A 50 12.29 -18.72 1.08
N PRO A 51 11.08 -18.26 0.72
CA PRO A 51 9.87 -18.99 1.04
C PRO A 51 9.83 -20.33 0.28
N PRO A 52 9.26 -21.39 0.87
CA PRO A 52 9.18 -22.71 0.22
C PRO A 52 8.19 -22.74 -0.95
N ARG A 53 7.33 -21.72 -1.09
CA ARG A 53 6.30 -21.55 -2.12
C ARG A 53 6.17 -20.07 -2.48
N ARG A 54 5.42 -19.74 -3.53
CA ARG A 54 5.05 -18.35 -3.83
C ARG A 54 4.36 -17.74 -2.61
N ARG A 55 4.97 -16.73 -1.98
CA ARG A 55 4.44 -16.06 -0.79
C ARG A 55 3.49 -14.94 -1.20
N VAL A 56 2.33 -14.86 -0.57
CA VAL A 56 1.37 -13.77 -0.72
C VAL A 56 1.16 -13.15 0.65
N LEU A 57 1.37 -11.85 0.77
CA LEU A 57 1.06 -11.10 1.99
C LEU A 57 -0.32 -10.46 1.87
N ALA A 58 -1.20 -10.69 2.83
CA ALA A 58 -2.46 -10.00 2.94
C ALA A 58 -2.52 -9.13 4.21
N THR A 59 -2.78 -7.83 4.07
CA THR A 59 -2.86 -6.90 5.20
C THR A 59 -4.23 -6.21 5.31
N PHE A 60 -5.00 -6.67 6.28
CA PHE A 60 -6.30 -6.09 6.65
C PHE A 60 -6.28 -5.53 8.07
N GLY A 61 -5.08 -5.32 8.62
CA GLY A 61 -4.87 -4.77 9.94
C GLY A 61 -5.23 -3.28 10.00
N VAL A 62 -5.87 -2.90 11.09
CA VAL A 62 -6.02 -1.51 11.53
C VAL A 62 -4.64 -0.94 11.85
N SER A 63 -4.25 0.16 11.21
CA SER A 63 -3.20 1.02 11.77
C SER A 63 -3.61 1.37 13.21
N LEU A 64 -2.65 1.31 14.13
CA LEU A 64 -2.86 1.48 15.57
C LEU A 64 -3.90 2.58 15.90
N GLU A 65 -4.82 2.25 16.82
CA GLU A 65 -5.72 3.14 17.60
C GLU A 65 -7.20 3.31 17.24
N GLN A 66 -7.73 2.87 16.10
CA GLN A 66 -9.18 3.02 15.84
C GLN A 66 -9.91 1.68 15.65
N ALA A 67 -10.47 1.21 16.76
CA ALA A 67 -11.26 0.01 16.85
C ALA A 67 -12.59 0.13 16.05
N GLU A 68 -12.94 -0.98 15.39
CA GLU A 68 -14.27 -1.35 14.88
C GLU A 68 -14.78 -0.69 13.59
N ARG A 69 -14.46 0.57 13.26
CA ARG A 69 -15.08 1.25 12.10
C ARG A 69 -14.37 1.15 10.75
N HIS A 70 -13.13 0.65 10.70
CA HIS A 70 -12.29 0.73 9.49
C HIS A 70 -11.69 -0.60 9.03
N GLN A 71 -12.39 -1.72 9.26
CA GLN A 71 -11.98 -2.97 8.62
C GLN A 71 -12.25 -2.91 7.12
N ALA A 72 -11.23 -3.22 6.32
CA ALA A 72 -11.38 -3.30 4.86
C ALA A 72 -12.23 -4.50 4.41
N LEU A 73 -12.27 -5.56 5.22
CA LEU A 73 -13.10 -6.74 5.03
C LEU A 73 -13.81 -7.08 6.33
N SER A 74 -15.10 -7.42 6.26
CA SER A 74 -15.79 -8.07 7.38
C SER A 74 -15.18 -9.45 7.66
N VAL A 75 -15.42 -9.99 8.86
CA VAL A 75 -15.00 -11.37 9.21
C VAL A 75 -15.53 -12.39 8.21
N GLU A 76 -16.75 -12.21 7.71
CA GLU A 76 -17.34 -13.09 6.70
C GLU A 76 -16.61 -12.99 5.36
N GLN A 77 -16.29 -11.78 4.90
CA GLN A 77 -15.52 -11.57 3.67
C GLN A 77 -14.10 -12.12 3.80
N LEU A 78 -13.46 -11.94 4.95
CA LEU A 78 -12.15 -12.51 5.23
C LEU A 78 -12.19 -14.04 5.21
N GLN A 79 -13.19 -14.65 5.85
CA GLN A 79 -13.38 -16.11 5.77
C GLN A 79 -13.63 -16.55 4.32
N GLY A 80 -14.43 -15.82 3.56
CA GLY A 80 -14.68 -16.09 2.14
C GLY A 80 -13.40 -16.06 1.32
N MET A 81 -12.55 -15.05 1.52
CA MET A 81 -11.23 -14.96 0.91
C MET A 81 -10.36 -16.17 1.26
N LEU A 82 -10.22 -16.49 2.55
CA LEU A 82 -9.43 -17.65 2.99
C LEU A 82 -9.90 -18.94 2.32
N ASN A 83 -11.20 -19.18 2.28
CA ASN A 83 -11.77 -20.38 1.64
C ASN A 83 -11.45 -20.42 0.15
N SER A 84 -11.57 -19.29 -0.55
CA SER A 84 -11.31 -19.21 -1.99
C SER A 84 -9.82 -19.36 -2.34
N LEU A 85 -8.91 -19.12 -1.40
CA LEU A 85 -7.46 -19.26 -1.62
C LEU A 85 -6.89 -20.59 -1.09
N ALA A 86 -7.72 -21.42 -0.45
CA ALA A 86 -7.27 -22.61 0.29
C ALA A 86 -6.64 -23.70 -0.59
N ASP A 87 -7.01 -23.77 -1.87
CA ASP A 87 -6.54 -24.77 -2.85
C ASP A 87 -5.29 -24.32 -3.63
N LEU A 88 -4.87 -23.06 -3.46
CA LEU A 88 -3.71 -22.52 -4.16
C LEU A 88 -2.40 -23.00 -3.53
N ASP A 89 -1.43 -23.35 -4.38
CA ASP A 89 -0.06 -23.69 -3.99
C ASP A 89 0.77 -22.43 -3.68
N ILE A 90 0.39 -21.77 -2.59
CA ILE A 90 1.02 -20.54 -2.08
C ILE A 90 1.31 -20.65 -0.58
N GLU A 91 2.15 -19.77 -0.05
CA GLU A 91 2.16 -19.42 1.36
C GLU A 91 1.39 -18.11 1.54
N LEU A 92 0.19 -18.16 2.12
CA LEU A 92 -0.59 -16.96 2.43
C LEU A 92 -0.23 -16.48 3.84
N VAL A 93 0.39 -15.31 3.97
CA VAL A 93 0.63 -14.67 5.26
C VAL A 93 -0.41 -13.58 5.46
N VAL A 94 -1.19 -13.65 6.54
CA VAL A 94 -2.25 -12.67 6.82
C VAL A 94 -1.94 -11.94 8.13
N THR A 95 -1.84 -10.61 8.06
CA THR A 95 -1.75 -9.78 9.27
C THR A 95 -3.13 -9.48 9.82
N LEU A 96 -3.47 -10.01 10.99
CA LEU A 96 -4.76 -9.82 11.63
C LEU A 96 -4.62 -9.81 13.16
N PRO A 97 -5.22 -8.86 13.90
CA PRO A 97 -5.27 -8.90 15.35
C PRO A 97 -5.88 -10.20 15.90
N GLU A 98 -5.34 -10.76 16.98
CA GLU A 98 -5.79 -12.05 17.55
C GLU A 98 -7.28 -12.12 17.84
N ARG A 99 -7.90 -11.01 18.28
CA ARG A 99 -9.35 -10.96 18.54
C ARG A 99 -10.17 -11.36 17.31
N PHE A 100 -9.79 -10.87 16.13
CA PHE A 100 -10.49 -11.17 14.88
C PHE A 100 -10.10 -12.55 14.33
N GLN A 101 -8.91 -13.05 14.65
CA GLN A 101 -8.55 -14.43 14.30
C GLN A 101 -9.48 -15.44 14.99
N LYS A 102 -9.89 -15.17 16.23
CA LYS A 102 -10.80 -16.04 17.01
C LYS A 102 -12.24 -16.04 16.47
N GLU A 103 -12.59 -15.06 15.64
CA GLU A 103 -13.91 -14.95 15.00
C GLU A 103 -13.98 -15.74 13.68
N LEU A 104 -12.84 -16.18 13.15
CA LEU A 104 -12.77 -17.02 11.95
C LEU A 104 -13.27 -18.44 12.28
N ARG A 105 -14.04 -19.02 11.35
CA ARG A 105 -14.54 -20.39 11.45
C ARG A 105 -13.43 -21.42 11.30
N HIS A 106 -12.50 -21.18 10.38
CA HIS A 106 -11.32 -22.02 10.16
C HIS A 106 -10.24 -21.28 9.38
N ILE A 107 -9.00 -21.72 9.54
CA ILE A 107 -7.83 -21.20 8.81
C ILE A 107 -7.27 -22.33 7.93
N PRO A 108 -7.19 -22.14 6.59
CA PRO A 108 -6.62 -23.14 5.70
C PRO A 108 -5.14 -23.43 5.97
N GLY A 109 -4.69 -24.65 5.66
CA GLY A 109 -3.33 -25.10 5.95
C GLY A 109 -2.21 -24.38 5.19
N ASN A 110 -2.54 -23.68 4.10
CA ASN A 110 -1.60 -22.83 3.36
C ASN A 110 -1.48 -21.41 3.95
N THR A 111 -2.18 -21.13 5.06
CA THR A 111 -2.28 -19.79 5.64
C THR A 111 -1.56 -19.68 6.98
N ARG A 112 -0.71 -18.67 7.12
CA ARG A 112 -0.07 -18.25 8.36
C ARG A 112 -0.71 -16.95 8.87
N MET A 113 -1.38 -17.02 10.01
CA MET A 113 -1.86 -15.83 10.73
C MET A 113 -0.74 -15.23 11.58
N VAL A 114 -0.57 -13.91 11.47
CA VAL A 114 0.36 -13.14 12.29
C VAL A 114 -0.31 -11.85 12.75
N THR A 115 0.08 -11.32 13.89
CA THR A 115 -0.42 -10.01 14.35
C THR A 115 0.36 -8.85 13.74
N PHE A 116 1.62 -9.09 13.38
CA PHE A 116 2.53 -8.11 12.81
C PHE A 116 3.66 -8.79 12.03
N VAL A 117 4.10 -8.16 10.93
CA VAL A 117 5.36 -8.47 10.24
C VAL A 117 5.98 -7.16 9.73
N PRO A 118 7.32 -7.02 9.78
CA PRO A 118 7.99 -5.87 9.17
C PRO A 118 7.88 -5.93 7.65
N LEU A 119 7.14 -4.99 7.06
CA LEU A 119 6.84 -4.98 5.61
C LEU A 119 8.13 -4.97 4.76
N HIS A 120 9.10 -4.11 5.07
CA HIS A 120 10.40 -4.06 4.41
C HIS A 120 11.20 -5.38 4.40
N VAL A 121 10.85 -6.35 5.25
CA VAL A 121 11.49 -7.68 5.30
C VAL A 121 10.69 -8.71 4.53
N ILE A 122 9.36 -8.72 4.68
CA ILE A 122 8.52 -9.74 4.06
C ILE A 122 8.20 -9.42 2.59
N VAL A 123 7.96 -8.16 2.25
CA VAL A 123 7.55 -7.73 0.89
C VAL A 123 8.57 -8.17 -0.18
N PRO A 124 9.89 -8.03 0.00
CA PRO A 124 10.88 -8.51 -0.99
C PRO A 124 10.74 -10.00 -1.37
N SER A 125 10.18 -10.82 -0.48
CA SER A 125 9.98 -12.26 -0.71
C SER A 125 8.59 -12.61 -1.28
N CYS A 126 7.71 -11.62 -1.45
CA CYS A 126 6.35 -11.83 -1.90
C CYS A 126 6.25 -11.89 -3.42
N SER A 127 5.41 -12.80 -3.92
CA SER A 127 5.01 -12.85 -5.34
C SER A 127 3.89 -11.86 -5.65
N ALA A 128 3.04 -11.54 -4.68
CA ALA A 128 2.01 -10.51 -4.73
C ALA A 128 1.60 -10.09 -3.31
N VAL A 129 0.92 -8.94 -3.18
CA VAL A 129 0.30 -8.51 -1.92
C VAL A 129 -1.19 -8.20 -2.10
N ILE A 130 -1.98 -8.38 -1.05
CA ILE A 130 -3.40 -7.99 -0.97
C ILE A 130 -3.54 -7.00 0.18
N HIS A 131 -4.06 -5.81 -0.04
CA HIS A 131 -4.09 -4.81 1.02
C HIS A 131 -5.18 -3.77 0.85
N HIS A 132 -5.46 -3.08 1.96
CA HIS A 132 -6.50 -2.07 2.03
C HIS A 132 -6.11 -0.69 1.46
N GLY A 133 -5.02 -0.61 0.71
CA GLY A 133 -4.53 0.67 0.16
C GLY A 133 -3.73 1.52 1.15
N GLY A 134 -3.37 1.05 2.35
CA GLY A 134 -2.48 1.82 3.24
C GLY A 134 -1.17 2.23 2.54
N PRO A 135 -0.71 3.50 2.65
CA PRO A 135 0.41 4.03 1.86
C PRO A 135 1.74 3.32 2.15
N GLY A 136 1.95 2.82 3.37
CA GLY A 136 3.17 2.11 3.75
C GLY A 136 3.40 0.84 2.91
N LEU A 137 2.44 -0.08 2.90
CA LEU A 137 2.55 -1.30 2.08
C LEU A 137 2.50 -0.99 0.58
N PHE A 138 1.75 0.04 0.19
CA PHE A 138 1.66 0.46 -1.20
C PHE A 138 3.05 0.88 -1.75
N LEU A 139 3.75 1.77 -1.05
CA LEU A 139 5.08 2.21 -1.43
C LEU A 139 6.15 1.13 -1.21
N ASP A 140 6.05 0.30 -0.16
CA ASP A 140 6.95 -0.85 0.04
C ASP A 140 6.84 -1.84 -1.12
N SER A 141 5.64 -2.08 -1.65
CA SER A 141 5.44 -2.98 -2.79
C SER A 141 6.05 -2.42 -4.07
N ILE A 142 5.89 -1.12 -4.32
CA ILE A 142 6.56 -0.42 -5.44
C ILE A 142 8.09 -0.51 -5.28
N ALA A 143 8.62 -0.22 -4.10
CA ALA A 143 10.07 -0.24 -3.83
C ALA A 143 10.72 -1.61 -4.08
N HIS A 144 9.92 -2.67 -4.05
CA HIS A 144 10.36 -4.07 -4.20
C HIS A 144 9.74 -4.79 -5.41
N ASP A 145 9.20 -4.06 -6.39
CA ASP A 145 8.62 -4.61 -7.63
C ASP A 145 7.56 -5.71 -7.44
N VAL A 146 6.78 -5.61 -6.35
CA VAL A 146 5.75 -6.60 -6.01
C VAL A 146 4.37 -6.17 -6.55
N PRO A 147 3.70 -7.02 -7.35
CA PRO A 147 2.32 -6.80 -7.79
C PRO A 147 1.32 -6.67 -6.63
N GLN A 148 0.34 -5.78 -6.79
CA GLN A 148 -0.57 -5.39 -5.71
C GLN A 148 -2.04 -5.65 -6.07
N LEU A 149 -2.81 -6.20 -5.13
CA LEU A 149 -4.26 -6.21 -5.15
C LEU A 149 -4.79 -5.27 -4.05
N MET A 150 -5.38 -4.16 -4.46
CA MET A 150 -5.98 -3.21 -3.53
C MET A 150 -7.47 -3.47 -3.33
N VAL A 151 -7.91 -3.53 -2.07
CA VAL A 151 -9.30 -3.79 -1.66
C VAL A 151 -9.67 -2.94 -0.45
N SER A 152 -10.39 -1.82 -0.60
CA SER A 152 -10.87 -1.06 0.57
C SER A 152 -11.84 0.06 0.23
N ARG A 153 -12.59 0.49 1.26
CA ARG A 153 -13.36 1.74 1.33
C ARG A 153 -12.79 2.75 2.33
N VAL A 154 -11.76 2.38 3.08
CA VAL A 154 -11.37 3.09 4.31
C VAL A 154 -10.24 4.11 4.09
N VAL A 155 -9.56 4.04 2.95
CA VAL A 155 -8.47 4.97 2.63
C VAL A 155 -8.99 5.98 1.60
N PRO A 156 -9.04 7.28 1.93
CA PRO A 156 -9.74 8.28 1.11
C PRO A 156 -9.28 8.38 -0.35
N ASP A 157 -7.98 8.17 -0.61
CA ASP A 157 -7.37 8.33 -1.93
C ASP A 157 -7.24 7.01 -2.71
N ILE A 158 -7.83 5.91 -2.21
CA ILE A 158 -7.74 4.61 -2.89
C ILE A 158 -8.41 4.64 -4.27
N GLY A 159 -9.45 5.45 -4.45
CA GLY A 159 -10.10 5.66 -5.74
C GLY A 159 -9.22 6.36 -6.77
N GLU A 160 -8.18 7.08 -6.33
CA GLU A 160 -7.19 7.68 -7.23
C GLU A 160 -6.03 6.73 -7.50
N ARG A 161 -5.53 6.02 -6.46
CA ARG A 161 -4.39 5.10 -6.59
C ARG A 161 -4.75 3.77 -7.26
N GLY A 162 -5.96 3.27 -7.05
CA GLY A 162 -6.49 2.03 -7.65
C GLY A 162 -6.34 2.00 -9.17
N PRO A 163 -7.09 2.86 -9.90
CA PRO A 163 -7.03 2.93 -11.36
C PRO A 163 -5.62 3.21 -11.90
N ARG A 164 -4.83 4.05 -11.23
CA ARG A 164 -3.45 4.38 -11.66
C ARG A 164 -2.49 3.20 -11.52
N THR A 165 -2.70 2.35 -10.51
CA THR A 165 -1.96 1.09 -10.35
C THR A 165 -2.29 0.11 -11.47
N GLU A 166 -3.56 0.04 -11.88
CA GLU A 166 -4.00 -0.78 -13.01
C GLU A 166 -3.44 -0.24 -14.34
N GLN A 167 -3.51 1.07 -14.56
CA GLN A 167 -2.95 1.74 -15.74
C GLN A 167 -1.44 1.53 -15.87
N ALA A 168 -0.70 1.54 -14.75
CA ALA A 168 0.72 1.22 -14.74
C ALA A 168 1.01 -0.26 -15.06
N GLY A 169 -0.01 -1.12 -14.99
CA GLY A 169 0.12 -2.57 -15.04
C GLY A 169 0.88 -3.11 -13.84
N ALA A 170 0.79 -2.48 -12.66
CA ALA A 170 1.51 -2.89 -11.45
C ALA A 170 0.62 -3.61 -10.43
N GLY A 171 -0.66 -3.78 -10.75
CA GLY A 171 -1.62 -4.38 -9.84
C GLY A 171 -3.05 -4.35 -10.38
N LEU A 172 -3.97 -4.77 -9.52
CA LEU A 172 -5.41 -4.78 -9.74
C LEU A 172 -6.10 -4.11 -8.55
N TRP A 173 -7.30 -3.59 -8.79
CA TRP A 173 -8.09 -2.94 -7.75
C TRP A 173 -9.53 -3.45 -7.78
N ILE A 174 -10.08 -3.74 -6.60
CA ILE A 174 -11.51 -4.01 -6.44
C ILE A 174 -12.11 -2.77 -5.75
N PRO A 175 -12.99 -2.02 -6.43
CA PRO A 175 -13.73 -0.94 -5.80
C PRO A 175 -14.48 -1.47 -4.59
N GLY A 176 -14.35 -0.78 -3.46
CA GLY A 176 -15.07 -1.18 -2.26
C GLY A 176 -16.54 -0.73 -2.28
N ASP A 177 -16.95 0.06 -3.28
CA ASP A 177 -18.17 0.85 -3.21
C ASP A 177 -19.46 0.10 -3.54
N GLU A 178 -19.37 -0.96 -4.34
CA GLU A 178 -20.51 -1.74 -4.80
C GLU A 178 -20.72 -3.03 -3.97
N PRO A 179 -21.93 -3.26 -3.42
CA PRO A 179 -22.25 -4.49 -2.72
C PRO A 179 -22.05 -5.74 -3.59
N GLY A 180 -21.21 -6.67 -3.13
CA GLY A 180 -20.99 -7.96 -3.79
C GLY A 180 -19.74 -8.05 -4.67
N GLU A 181 -19.11 -6.93 -5.04
CA GLU A 181 -17.85 -6.94 -5.80
C GLU A 181 -16.69 -7.53 -4.98
N LEU A 182 -16.67 -7.23 -3.69
CA LEU A 182 -15.64 -7.69 -2.77
C LEU A 182 -15.99 -9.08 -2.21
N SER A 183 -15.75 -10.10 -3.04
CA SER A 183 -15.93 -11.52 -2.72
C SER A 183 -14.61 -12.31 -2.74
N GLY A 184 -14.55 -13.43 -2.02
CA GLY A 184 -13.38 -14.32 -2.04
C GLY A 184 -13.05 -14.86 -3.44
N ALA A 185 -14.08 -15.13 -4.25
CA ALA A 185 -13.91 -15.58 -5.64
C ALA A 185 -13.26 -14.49 -6.51
N ARG A 186 -13.65 -13.23 -6.35
CA ARG A 186 -13.05 -12.10 -7.08
C ARG A 186 -11.62 -11.85 -6.64
N ILE A 187 -11.34 -11.92 -5.35
CA ILE A 187 -9.98 -11.83 -4.81
C ILE A 187 -9.10 -12.95 -5.37
N ARG A 188 -9.61 -14.19 -5.40
CA ARG A 188 -8.90 -15.33 -6.01
C ARG A 188 -8.60 -15.11 -7.48
N GLU A 189 -9.59 -14.69 -8.26
CA GLU A 189 -9.43 -14.40 -9.69
C GLU A 189 -8.29 -13.39 -9.92
N HIS A 190 -8.31 -12.27 -9.21
CA HIS A 190 -7.29 -11.23 -9.34
C HIS A 190 -5.92 -11.69 -8.84
N LEU A 191 -5.87 -12.39 -7.71
CA LEU A 191 -4.61 -12.91 -7.19
C LEU A 191 -3.95 -13.89 -8.18
N VAL A 192 -4.71 -14.81 -8.75
CA VAL A 192 -4.19 -15.76 -9.76
C VAL A 192 -3.61 -15.01 -10.95
N ARG A 193 -4.30 -13.98 -11.45
CA ARG A 193 -3.77 -13.12 -12.53
C ARG A 193 -2.45 -12.45 -12.13
N LEU A 194 -2.37 -11.86 -10.95
CA LEU A 194 -1.14 -11.22 -10.44
C LEU A 194 0.02 -12.21 -10.29
N LEU A 195 -0.27 -13.47 -9.97
CA LEU A 195 0.73 -14.51 -9.77
C LEU A 195 1.23 -15.16 -11.07
N ASP A 196 0.39 -15.19 -12.12
CA ASP A 196 0.66 -15.94 -13.35
C ASP A 196 0.98 -15.05 -14.56
N ASP A 197 0.53 -13.79 -14.58
CA ASP A 197 0.85 -12.85 -15.67
C ASP A 197 2.10 -12.00 -15.33
N PRO A 198 3.24 -12.23 -16.01
CA PRO A 198 4.49 -11.52 -15.73
C PRO A 198 4.41 -10.01 -16.03
N ALA A 199 3.42 -9.55 -16.80
CA ALA A 199 3.24 -8.14 -17.09
C ALA A 199 3.04 -7.30 -15.82
N PHE A 200 2.46 -7.89 -14.77
CA PHE A 200 2.26 -7.19 -13.50
C PHE A 200 3.56 -6.88 -12.76
N ARG A 201 4.49 -7.84 -12.73
CA ARG A 201 5.82 -7.62 -12.14
C ARG A 201 6.62 -6.62 -12.97
N GLU A 202 6.47 -6.67 -14.28
CA GLU A 202 7.11 -5.73 -15.20
C GLU A 202 6.58 -4.29 -15.01
N GLY A 203 5.28 -4.10 -14.77
CA GLY A 203 4.74 -2.80 -14.37
C GLY A 203 5.19 -2.33 -12.99
N ALA A 204 5.21 -3.22 -11.99
CA ALA A 204 5.75 -2.89 -10.67
C ALA A 204 7.24 -2.50 -10.74
N ARG A 205 8.03 -3.16 -11.60
CA ARG A 205 9.43 -2.82 -11.86
C ARG A 205 9.59 -1.42 -12.46
N ARG A 206 8.75 -1.01 -13.41
CA ARG A 206 8.77 0.36 -13.96
C ARG A 206 8.49 1.41 -12.89
N LEU A 207 7.46 1.20 -12.06
CA LEU A 207 7.17 2.12 -10.94
C LEU A 207 8.33 2.20 -9.94
N ARG A 208 9.04 1.09 -9.71
CA ARG A 208 10.25 1.07 -8.89
C ARG A 208 11.39 1.90 -9.48
N GLU A 209 11.54 1.89 -10.80
CA GLU A 209 12.53 2.70 -11.50
C GLU A 209 12.20 4.19 -11.38
N ASP A 210 10.93 4.56 -11.55
CA ASP A 210 10.44 5.91 -11.29
C ASP A 210 10.71 6.35 -9.84
N LEU A 211 10.45 5.46 -8.87
CA LEU A 211 10.72 5.72 -7.46
C LEU A 211 12.21 5.94 -7.18
N ARG A 212 13.09 5.16 -7.82
CA ARG A 212 14.55 5.28 -7.68
C ARG A 212 15.12 6.52 -8.35
N ALA A 213 14.42 7.08 -9.33
CA ALA A 213 14.80 8.33 -9.97
C ALA A 213 14.50 9.57 -9.11
N GLN A 214 13.68 9.42 -8.05
CA GLN A 214 13.37 10.52 -7.14
C GLN A 214 14.56 10.87 -6.24
N PRO A 215 14.67 12.16 -5.81
CA PRO A 215 15.73 12.58 -4.91
C PRO A 215 15.60 11.88 -3.56
N ALA A 216 16.72 11.36 -3.05
CA ALA A 216 16.79 10.80 -1.71
C ALA A 216 16.48 11.89 -0.65
N PRO A 217 15.99 11.53 0.55
CA PRO A 217 15.63 12.51 1.57
C PRO A 217 16.72 13.55 1.88
N GLY A 218 17.99 13.15 1.91
CA GLY A 218 19.11 14.07 2.13
C GLY A 218 19.31 15.11 1.01
N GLN A 219 18.87 14.82 -0.22
CA GLN A 219 18.96 15.74 -1.36
C GLN A 219 17.84 16.78 -1.36
N VAL A 220 16.69 16.44 -0.77
CA VAL A 220 15.50 17.30 -0.72
C VAL A 220 15.63 18.43 0.31
N ILE A 221 16.46 18.24 1.35
CA ILE A 221 16.63 19.21 2.46
C ILE A 221 16.89 20.64 1.95
N ARG A 222 17.83 20.81 1.01
CA ARG A 222 18.18 22.13 0.47
C ARG A 222 17.03 22.81 -0.25
N GLU A 223 16.17 22.03 -0.89
CA GLU A 223 15.01 22.59 -1.59
C GLU A 223 13.94 23.05 -0.60
N LEU A 224 13.72 22.29 0.47
CA LEU A 224 12.82 22.68 1.56
C LEU A 224 13.28 23.96 2.26
N GLU A 225 14.59 24.10 2.50
CA GLU A 225 15.18 25.33 3.06
C GLU A 225 14.88 26.54 2.18
N LYS A 226 15.16 26.45 0.87
CA LYS A 226 14.90 27.53 -0.11
C LYS A 226 13.43 27.91 -0.19
N LEU A 227 12.54 26.93 -0.29
CA LEU A 227 11.09 27.20 -0.37
C LEU A 227 10.60 27.87 0.91
N THR A 228 11.06 27.39 2.07
CA THR A 228 10.71 27.99 3.37
C THR A 228 11.16 29.45 3.46
N GLU A 229 12.39 29.76 3.04
CA GLU A 229 12.89 31.14 2.99
C GLU A 229 12.07 32.02 2.04
N HIS A 230 11.76 31.50 0.84
CA HIS A 230 10.96 32.20 -0.17
C HIS A 230 9.59 32.63 0.38
N TYR A 231 8.80 31.70 0.91
CA TYR A 231 7.44 31.98 1.38
C TYR A 231 7.41 32.78 2.69
N ARG A 232 8.41 32.63 3.57
CA ARG A 232 8.55 33.49 4.75
C ARG A 232 8.74 34.96 4.35
N SER A 233 9.54 35.22 3.32
CA SER A 233 9.81 36.59 2.86
C SER A 233 8.59 37.26 2.21
N ARG A 234 7.69 36.50 1.57
CA ARG A 234 6.45 37.01 0.95
C ARG A 234 5.42 37.46 2.00
N ARG A 235 5.26 36.70 3.09
CA ARG A 235 4.41 37.11 4.23
C ARG A 235 4.82 38.43 4.87
N THR A 236 6.11 38.77 4.86
CA THR A 236 6.59 40.05 5.40
C THR A 236 6.35 41.26 4.49
N ARG A 237 5.95 41.05 3.22
CA ARG A 237 5.78 42.09 2.21
C ARG A 237 4.33 42.44 1.88
N HIS A 238 3.35 41.83 2.53
CA HIS A 238 1.92 42.18 2.40
C HIS A 238 1.36 42.50 3.81
N PRO A 239 1.21 43.79 4.18
CA PRO A 239 0.50 44.21 5.38
C PRO A 239 -1.01 44.01 5.28
#